data_AF-X1CYP4-F1
#
_entry.id   AF-X1CYP4-F1
#
_cell.length_a   1.000
_cell.length_b   1.000
_cell.length_c   1.000
_cell.angle_alpha   90.00
_cell.angle_beta   90.00
_cell.angle_gamma   90.00
#
_symmetry.space_group_name_H-M   'P 1'
#
loop_
_entity.id
_entity.type
_entity.pdbx_description
1 polymer ?
#
loop_
_entity_poly.entity_id
_entity_poly.type
_entity_poly.pdbx_seq_one_letter_code
_entity_poly.pdbx_strand_id
1 'polypeptide(L)' 'MGKEAKLSFLPPQSGDVERTYADVSKAEKLLGYSPKVSIEEGIEKFVKWYLNQKE' A
#
# COMPACT_ATOMS: atom_id res chain seq x y z
N MET A 1 10.07 9.93 -4.51
CA MET A 1 10.15 9.78 -5.97
C MET A 1 9.57 11.04 -6.62
N GLY A 2 10.25 11.63 -7.61
CA GLY A 2 9.89 12.93 -8.18
C GLY A 2 9.53 12.91 -9.66
N LYS A 3 9.13 11.74 -10.18
CA LYS A 3 8.68 11.57 -11.58
C LYS A 3 7.19 11.28 -11.58
N GLU A 4 6.47 11.92 -12.47
CA GLU A 4 5.06 11.66 -12.70
C GLU A 4 4.86 10.23 -13.23
N ALA A 5 3.86 9.52 -12.71
CA ALA A 5 3.52 8.19 -13.16
C ALA A 5 2.83 8.26 -14.54
N LYS A 6 3.32 7.46 -15.50
CA LYS A 6 2.65 7.31 -16.79
C LYS A 6 1.52 6.29 -16.63
N LEU A 7 0.28 6.79 -16.53
CA LEU A 7 -0.91 5.96 -16.34
C LEU A 7 -1.52 5.58 -17.71
N SER A 8 -1.98 4.33 -17.83
CA SER A 8 -2.82 3.87 -18.93
C SER A 8 -4.09 3.26 -18.32
N PHE A 9 -5.24 3.88 -18.58
CA PHE A 9 -6.51 3.41 -18.04
C PHE A 9 -7.07 2.32 -18.93
N LEU A 10 -7.21 1.12 -18.37
CA LEU A 10 -7.77 -0.06 -19.04
C LEU A 10 -9.16 -0.37 -18.45
N PRO A 11 -9.97 -1.22 -19.13
CA PRO A 11 -11.25 -1.66 -18.59
C PRO A 11 -11.09 -2.35 -17.21
N PRO A 12 -12.09 -2.24 -16.32
CA PRO A 12 -12.08 -2.95 -15.05
C PRO A 12 -11.93 -4.46 -15.24
N GLN A 13 -11.12 -5.10 -14.40
CA GLN A 13 -10.94 -6.55 -14.45
C GLN A 13 -12.10 -7.24 -13.73
N SER A 14 -12.54 -8.38 -14.28
CA SER A 14 -13.55 -9.21 -13.63
C SER A 14 -12.97 -9.79 -12.34
N GLY A 15 -13.61 -9.51 -11.20
CA GLY A 15 -13.15 -9.93 -9.87
C GLY A 15 -12.60 -8.81 -9.00
N ASP A 16 -12.31 -7.63 -9.57
CA ASP A 16 -11.91 -6.46 -8.79
C ASP A 16 -13.12 -5.88 -8.04
N VAL A 17 -12.90 -5.59 -6.76
CA VAL A 17 -13.84 -4.80 -5.94
C VAL A 17 -13.38 -3.36 -5.98
N GLU A 18 -14.28 -2.42 -6.31
CA GLU A 18 -13.93 -1.01 -6.52
C GLU A 18 -13.23 -0.37 -5.32
N ARG A 19 -13.69 -0.68 -4.10
CA ARG A 19 -13.10 -0.19 -2.85
C ARG A 19 -13.24 -1.23 -1.75
N THR A 20 -12.15 -1.50 -1.05
CA THR A 20 -12.13 -2.34 0.15
C THR A 20 -11.05 -1.88 1.10
N TYR A 21 -11.33 -1.93 2.39
CA TYR A 21 -10.38 -1.61 3.46
C TYR A 21 -10.77 -2.35 4.74
N ALA A 22 -9.77 -2.60 5.59
CA ALA A 22 -9.96 -3.33 6.83
C ALA A 22 -10.41 -2.40 7.98
N ASP A 23 -11.40 -2.83 8.75
CA ASP A 23 -11.63 -2.33 10.10
C ASP A 23 -10.66 -3.03 11.06
N VAL A 24 -9.75 -2.26 11.65
CA VAL A 24 -8.70 -2.76 12.56
C VAL A 24 -9.09 -2.71 14.04
N SER A 25 -10.31 -2.27 14.36
CA SER A 25 -10.78 -2.10 15.75
C SER A 25 -10.68 -3.38 16.58
N LYS A 26 -10.85 -4.56 15.96
CA LYS A 26 -10.72 -5.86 16.64
C LYS A 26 -9.27 -6.13 17.05
N ALA A 27 -8.32 -5.86 16.17
CA ALA A 27 -6.90 -6.05 16.43
C ALA A 27 -6.38 -5.03 17.47
N GLU A 28 -6.88 -3.80 17.41
CA GLU A 28 -6.60 -2.78 18.42
C GLU A 28 -7.03 -3.26 19.82
N LYS A 29 -8.28 -3.71 19.97
CA LYS A 29 -8.82 -4.16 21.26
C LYS A 29 -8.11 -5.40 21.83
N LEU A 30 -7.77 -6.36 20.98
CA LEU A 30 -7.25 -7.66 21.42
C LEU A 30 -5.73 -7.68 21.54
N LEU A 31 -5.03 -6.89 20.72
CA LEU A 31 -3.57 -6.96 20.58
C LEU A 31 -2.87 -5.63 20.86
N GLY A 32 -3.62 -4.55 21.12
CA GLY A 32 -3.06 -3.20 21.19
C GLY A 32 -2.48 -2.73 19.85
N TYR A 33 -2.93 -3.31 18.74
CA TYR A 33 -2.40 -3.01 17.42
C TYR A 33 -2.88 -1.65 16.93
N SER A 34 -1.95 -0.84 16.42
CA SER A 34 -2.23 0.41 15.73
C SER A 34 -1.22 0.58 14.58
N PRO A 35 -1.67 0.86 13.33
CA PRO A 35 -0.76 1.17 12.24
C PRO A 35 0.08 2.41 12.55
N LYS A 36 1.40 2.29 12.42
CA LYS A 36 2.35 3.39 12.72
C LYS A 36 3.01 3.99 11.48
N VAL A 37 2.91 3.31 10.35
CA VAL A 37 3.58 3.67 9.10
C VAL A 37 2.52 4.20 8.16
N SER A 38 2.70 5.43 7.66
CA SER A 38 1.81 6.00 6.65
C SER A 38 2.04 5.34 5.29
N ILE A 39 1.15 5.58 4.33
CA ILE A 39 1.31 5.09 2.97
C ILE A 39 2.59 5.66 2.33
N GLU A 40 2.86 6.95 2.54
CA GLU A 40 4.04 7.64 2.01
C GLU A 40 5.34 7.03 2.54
N GLU A 41 5.43 6.84 3.86
CA GLU A 41 6.58 6.21 4.50
C GLU A 41 6.75 4.76 4.05
N GLY A 42 5.65 4.01 3.94
CA GLY A 42 5.64 2.63 3.47
C GLY A 42 6.17 2.50 2.04
N ILE A 43 5.71 3.37 1.13
CA ILE A 43 6.18 3.42 -0.27
C ILE A 43 7.67 3.74 -0.31
N GLU A 44 8.15 4.71 0.48
CA GLU A 44 9.58 5.07 0.51
C GLU A 44 10.45 3.88 0.95
N LYS A 45 10.06 3.19 2.02
CA LYS A 45 10.76 1.99 2.51
C LYS A 45 10.76 0.88 1.46
N PHE A 46 9.62 0.64 0.82
CA PHE A 46 9.48 -0.36 -0.23
C PHE A 46 10.41 -0.08 -1.42
N VAL A 47 10.44 1.17 -1.92
CA VAL A 47 11.31 1.56 -3.04
C VAL A 47 12.78 1.39 -2.68
N LYS A 48 13.19 1.81 -1.47
CA LYS A 48 14.57 1.61 -0.99
C LYS A 48 14.96 0.12 -0.99
N TRP A 49 14.10 -0.74 -0.46
CA TRP A 49 14.32 -2.18 -0.48
C TRP A 49 14.40 -2.73 -1.91
N TYR A 50 13.45 -2.40 -2.77
CA TYR A 50 13.38 -2.90 -4.15
C TYR A 50 14.62 -2.52 -4.97
N LEU A 51 15.13 -1.30 -4.82
CA LEU A 51 16.32 -0.84 -5.53
C LEU A 51 17.61 -1.45 -4.97
N ASN A 52 17.67 -1.75 -3.67
CA ASN A 52 18.82 -2.40 -3.04
C ASN A 52 18.89 -3.92 -3.30
N GLN A 53 17.81 -4.54 -3.78
CA GLN A 53 17.75 -5.98 -4.09
C GLN A 53 17.87 -6.27 -5.60
N LYS A 54 18.04 -5.24 -6.44
CA LYS A 54 18.43 -5.42 -7.83
C LYS A 54 19.95 -5.65 -7.91
N GLU A 55 20.34 -6.92 -7.81
CA GLU A 55 21.49 -7.47 -8.55
C GLU A 55 21.00 -8.05 -9.88
#